data_AF-A0AB39UUP7-F1
#
_entry.id   AF-A0AB39UUP7-F1
#
_cell.length_a   1.000
_cell.length_b   1.000
_cell.length_c   1.000
_cell.angle_alpha   90.00
_cell.angle_beta   90.00
_cell.angle_gamma   90.00
#
_symmetry.space_group_name_H-M   'P 1'
#
loop_
_entity.id
_entity.type
_entity.pdbx_description
1 polymer ?
#
loop_
_entity_poly.entity_id
_entity_poly.type
_entity_poly.pdbx_seq_one_letter_code
_entity_poly.pdbx_strand_id
1 'polypeptide(L)'
;MNQLIFNQASIFHLQQLEVQFRKRQGVRHRLSDESSRLELISQSSQSSDIIIQKYFRRFAHELEPELVEELIARGIVKPDSWV
;
A
#
# COMPACT_ATOMS: atom_id res chain seq x y z
N MET A 1 18.26 7.82 4.74
CA MET A 1 16.95 7.57 4.08
C MET A 1 15.89 7.65 5.16
N ASN A 2 14.88 8.50 4.99
CA ASN A 2 13.82 8.65 5.98
C ASN A 2 12.90 7.42 5.90
N GLN A 3 12.77 6.70 7.00
CA GLN A 3 11.85 5.58 7.11
C GLN A 3 10.41 6.09 6.95
N LEU A 4 9.60 5.42 6.14
CA LEU A 4 8.17 5.76 6.04
C LEU A 4 7.49 5.38 7.37
N ILE A 5 7.00 6.39 8.09
CA ILE A 5 6.29 6.20 9.35
C ILE A 5 4.80 6.24 9.04
N PHE A 6 4.11 5.13 9.27
CA PHE A 6 2.67 5.01 9.09
C PHE A 6 1.96 5.27 10.43
N ASN A 7 0.88 6.05 10.40
CA ASN A 7 0.00 6.20 11.54
C ASN A 7 -0.79 4.90 11.82
N GLN A 8 -1.47 4.82 12.97
CA GLN A 8 -2.17 3.60 13.37
C GLN A 8 -3.29 3.19 12.39
N ALA A 9 -3.99 4.16 11.80
CA ALA A 9 -5.08 3.89 10.86
C ALA A 9 -4.56 3.28 9.54
N SER A 10 -3.53 3.89 8.95
CA SER A 10 -2.85 3.35 7.76
C SER A 10 -2.24 1.97 8.01
N ILE A 11 -1.66 1.71 9.19
CA ILE A 11 -1.18 0.36 9.56
C ILE A 11 -2.34 -0.65 9.56
N PHE A 12 -3.49 -0.31 10.14
CA PHE A 12 -4.66 -1.19 10.16
C PHE A 12 -5.16 -1.50 8.74
N HIS A 13 -5.26 -0.48 7.89
CA HIS A 13 -5.71 -0.67 6.51
C HIS A 13 -4.68 -1.42 5.65
N LEU A 14 -3.38 -1.24 5.90
CA LEU A 14 -2.32 -1.99 5.27
C LEU A 14 -2.36 -3.49 5.64
N GLN A 15 -2.67 -3.81 6.90
CA GLN A 15 -2.90 -5.21 7.32
C GLN A 15 -4.11 -5.82 6.61
N GLN A 16 -5.20 -5.07 6.48
CA GLN A 16 -6.37 -5.51 5.73
C GLN A 16 -6.03 -5.76 4.26
N LEU A 17 -5.24 -4.87 3.65
CA LEU A 17 -4.78 -5.00 2.27
C LEU A 17 -3.94 -6.26 2.07
N GLU A 18 -2.95 -6.53 2.95
CA GLU A 18 -2.13 -7.74 2.88
C GLU A 18 -2.99 -9.00 2.94
N VAL A 19 -3.96 -9.05 3.84
CA VAL A 19 -4.85 -10.21 3.98
C VAL A 19 -5.65 -10.46 2.70
N GLN A 20 -6.17 -9.41 2.07
CA GLN A 20 -6.93 -9.55 0.83
C GLN A 20 -6.03 -9.90 -0.36
N PHE A 21 -4.87 -9.25 -0.45
CA PHE A 21 -3.88 -9.53 -1.48
C PHE A 21 -3.45 -11.00 -1.42
N ARG A 22 -3.10 -11.50 -0.23
CA ARG A 22 -2.75 -12.91 0.00
C ARG A 22 -3.87 -13.87 -0.38
N LYS A 23 -5.11 -13.56 -0.01
CA LYS A 23 -6.27 -14.41 -0.35
C LYS A 23 -6.53 -14.49 -1.85
N ARG A 24 -6.21 -13.43 -2.60
CA ARG A 24 -6.52 -13.30 -4.03
C ARG A 24 -5.37 -13.75 -4.93
N GLN A 25 -4.14 -13.40 -4.57
CA GLN A 25 -2.94 -13.62 -5.37
C GLN A 25 -2.05 -14.76 -4.83
N GLY A 26 -2.33 -15.28 -3.63
CA GLY A 26 -1.53 -16.34 -3.00
C GLY A 26 -0.17 -15.89 -2.46
N VAL A 27 0.21 -14.62 -2.67
CA VAL A 27 1.49 -14.06 -2.23
C VAL A 27 1.35 -13.41 -0.85
N ARG A 28 2.24 -13.78 0.07
CA ARG A 28 2.30 -13.20 1.42
C ARG A 28 3.40 -12.14 1.49
N HIS A 29 3.01 -10.93 1.90
CA HIS A 29 3.94 -9.83 2.16
C HIS A 29 4.16 -9.65 3.66
N ARG A 30 5.42 -9.54 4.11
CA ARG A 30 5.78 -9.36 5.52
C ARG A 30 5.79 -7.86 5.85
N LEU A 31 4.78 -7.38 6.56
CA LEU A 31 4.61 -5.94 6.85
C LEU A 31 5.68 -5.34 7.79
N SER A 32 6.40 -6.18 8.53
CA SER A 32 7.55 -5.77 9.35
C SER A 32 8.79 -5.47 8.52
N ASP A 33 8.86 -5.97 7.28
CA ASP A 33 9.93 -5.70 6.34
C ASP A 33 9.53 -4.55 5.41
N GLU A 34 10.37 -3.52 5.32
CA GLU A 34 10.06 -2.33 4.53
C GLU A 34 9.93 -2.68 3.04
N SER A 35 10.86 -3.47 2.51
CA SER A 35 10.88 -3.86 1.10
C SER A 35 9.61 -4.62 0.71
N SER A 36 9.23 -5.63 1.49
CA SER A 36 8.01 -6.40 1.25
C SER A 36 6.75 -5.55 1.40
N ARG A 37 6.73 -4.59 2.32
CA ARG A 37 5.61 -3.64 2.45
C ARG A 37 5.50 -2.73 1.23
N LEU A 38 6.61 -2.19 0.74
CA LEU A 38 6.63 -1.35 -0.45
C LEU A 38 6.23 -2.13 -1.70
N GLU A 39 6.65 -3.39 -1.81
CA GLU A 39 6.22 -4.28 -2.89
C GLU A 39 4.71 -4.52 -2.87
N LEU A 40 4.13 -4.80 -1.70
CA LEU A 40 2.67 -4.91 -1.54
C LEU A 40 1.95 -3.65 -2.02
N ILE A 41 2.42 -2.47 -1.59
CA ILE A 41 1.82 -1.18 -1.96
C ILE A 41 1.87 -1.01 -3.48
N SER A 42 3.04 -1.26 -4.08
CA SER A 42 3.23 -1.11 -5.52
C SER A 42 2.35 -2.07 -6.32
N GLN A 43 2.36 -3.36 -5.99
CA GLN A 43 1.55 -4.36 -6.67
C GLN A 43 0.05 -4.11 -6.50
N SER A 44 -0.37 -3.67 -5.31
CA SER A 44 -1.77 -3.36 -5.04
C SER A 44 -2.25 -2.15 -5.82
N SER A 45 -1.41 -1.10 -5.95
CA SER A 45 -1.74 0.10 -6.73
C SER A 45 -1.97 -0.19 -8.21
N GLN A 46 -1.30 -1.20 -8.75
CA GLN A 46 -1.37 -1.61 -10.16
C GLN A 46 -2.34 -2.77 -10.41
N SER A 47 -2.97 -3.31 -9.38
CA SER A 47 -3.83 -4.49 -9.51
C SER A 47 -5.12 -4.14 -10.26
N SER A 48 -5.57 -5.00 -11.17
CA SER A 48 -6.89 -4.90 -11.80
C SER A 48 -8.01 -5.56 -10.96
N ASP A 49 -7.68 -6.18 -9.83
CA ASP A 49 -8.67 -6.81 -8.94
C ASP A 49 -9.39 -5.72 -8.13
N ILE A 50 -10.72 -5.63 -8.32
CA ILE A 50 -11.59 -4.62 -7.70
C ILE A 50 -11.52 -4.66 -6.17
N ILE A 51 -11.33 -5.84 -5.57
CA ILE A 51 -11.25 -5.98 -4.12
C ILE A 51 -9.89 -5.48 -3.64
N ILE A 52 -8.79 -5.86 -4.30
CA ILE A 52 -7.46 -5.33 -3.95
C ILE A 52 -7.47 -3.80 -4.06
N GLN A 53 -7.98 -3.26 -5.16
CA GLN A 53 -8.11 -1.81 -5.38
C GLN A 53 -8.96 -1.11 -4.31
N LYS A 54 -10.09 -1.70 -3.92
CA LYS A 54 -10.92 -1.17 -2.83
C LYS A 54 -10.14 -1.04 -1.52
N TYR A 55 -9.34 -2.04 -1.16
CA TYR A 55 -8.55 -2.00 0.07
C TYR A 55 -7.31 -1.11 -0.06
N PHE A 56 -6.70 -1.04 -1.24
CA PHE A 56 -5.63 -0.10 -1.54
C PHE A 56 -6.11 1.34 -1.36
N ARG A 57 -7.25 1.71 -1.95
CA ARG A 57 -7.86 3.05 -1.80
C ARG A 57 -8.18 3.42 -0.36
N ARG A 58 -8.57 2.44 0.47
CA ARG A 58 -8.78 2.67 1.91
C ARG A 58 -7.47 2.94 2.65
N PHE A 59 -6.44 2.14 2.39
CA PHE A 59 -5.11 2.39 2.94
C PHE A 59 -4.59 3.77 2.52
N ALA A 60 -4.73 4.07 1.24
CA ALA A 60 -4.36 5.32 0.63
C ALA A 60 -5.01 6.54 1.31
N HIS A 61 -6.29 6.44 1.66
CA HIS A 61 -7.04 7.53 2.31
C HIS A 61 -6.52 7.88 3.70
N GLU A 62 -5.84 6.96 4.38
CA GLU A 62 -5.29 7.19 5.73
C GLU A 62 -3.87 7.75 5.73
N LEU A 63 -3.26 7.91 4.55
CA LEU A 63 -1.90 8.42 4.44
C LEU A 63 -1.87 9.94 4.52
N GLU A 64 -0.87 10.43 5.23
CA GLU A 64 -0.51 11.85 5.22
C GLU A 64 0.00 12.25 3.83
N PRO A 65 -0.32 13.46 3.33
CA PRO A 65 0.09 13.92 2.01
C PRO A 65 1.59 13.75 1.72
N GLU A 66 2.43 14.02 2.71
CA GLU A 66 3.89 13.92 2.63
C GLU A 66 4.35 12.47 2.37
N LEU A 67 3.64 11.48 2.93
CA LEU A 67 3.92 10.06 2.67
C LEU A 67 3.49 9.66 1.26
N VAL A 68 2.40 10.22 0.76
CA VAL A 68 1.96 9.99 -0.63
C VAL A 68 2.99 10.55 -1.61
N GLU A 69 3.44 11.77 -1.38
CA GLU A 69 4.50 12.40 -2.18
C GLU A 69 5.79 11.57 -2.16
N GLU A 70 6.21 11.09 -1.00
CA GLU A 70 7.39 10.24 -0.87
C GLU A 70 7.22 8.90 -1.60
N LEU A 71 6.04 8.27 -1.53
CA LEU A 71 5.75 7.03 -2.27
C LEU A 71 5.80 7.25 -3.80
N ILE A 72 5.32 8.40 -4.28
CA ILE A 72 5.38 8.79 -5.69
C ILE A 72 6.83 9.08 -6.10
N ALA A 73 7.56 9.86 -5.30
CA ALA A 73 8.95 10.22 -5.57
C ALA A 73 9.87 8.99 -5.63
N ARG A 74 9.56 7.96 -4.84
CA ARG A 74 10.25 6.65 -4.87
C ARG A 74 9.79 5.74 -6.01
N GLY A 75 8.81 6.14 -6.81
CA GLY A 75 8.26 5.33 -7.91
C GLY A 75 7.48 4.08 -7.46
N ILE A 76 7.07 4.03 -6.18
CA ILE A 76 6.33 2.88 -5.63
C ILE A 76 4.91 2.85 -6.17
N VAL A 77 4.30 4.03 -6.29
CA VAL A 77 2.94 4.27 -6.81
C VAL A 77 2.99 5.31 -7.90
N LYS A 78 2.03 5.27 -8.81
CA LYS A 78 1.89 6.32 -9.83
C LYS A 78 0.98 7.44 -9.31
N PRO A 79 1.12 8.68 -9.80
CA PRO A 79 0.26 9.80 -9.39
C PRO A 79 -1.23 9.56 -9.67
N ASP A 80 -1.55 8.79 -10.71
CA ASP A 80 -2.91 8.42 -11.13
C ASP A 80 -3.52 7.26 -10.33
N SER A 81 -2.73 6.57 -9.51
CA SER A 81 -3.20 5.43 -8.70
C SER A 81 -4.19 5.83 -7.59
N TRP A 82 -4.36 7.13 -7.33
CA TRP A 82 -5.13 7.69 -6.23
C TRP A 82 -6.54 8.17 -6.64
N VAL A 83 -6.86 8.14 -7.94
CA VAL A 83 -8.11 8.64 -8.54
C VAL A 83 -9.21 7.57 -8.60
#